data_AF-A0A1I5IYX6-F1
#
_entry.id   AF-A0A1I5IYX6-F1
#
_cell.length_a   1.000
_cell.length_b   1.000
_cell.length_c   1.000
_cell.angle_alpha   90.00
_cell.angle_beta   90.00
_cell.angle_gamma   90.00
#
_symmetry.space_group_name_H-M   'P 1'
#
loop_
_entity.id
_entity.type
_entity.pdbx_description
1 polymer ?
#
loop_
_entity_poly.entity_id
_entity_poly.type
_entity_poly.pdbx_seq_one_letter_code
_entity_poly.pdbx_strand_id
1 'polypeptide(L)'
;MAEYKIECEQFLGFSHSGSVTTSGESTIELSDEEVATLVQLIREKGTTDVGELGLETSHPELYAKLDEAYHDMARHAEYMHWLWEGFDNGYYEYDEEELMDYCERECGFNFEFIEEDYLDENGEIDEESKEYAKSAAFHDWLDDYVRSLSDDDAAEFMRDHMDAEVDVDEVEYAVNVPEDIIKKAKEQD
;
A
#
# COMPACT_ATOMS: atom_id res chain seq x y z
N MET A 1 16.13 -7.32 20.84
CA MET A 1 15.69 -6.40 19.78
C MET A 1 14.21 -6.19 19.94
N ALA A 2 13.74 -5.00 19.65
CA ALA A 2 12.34 -4.63 19.74
C ALA A 2 11.93 -3.89 18.45
N GLU A 3 10.70 -4.08 18.02
CA GLU A 3 10.13 -3.39 16.87
C GLU A 3 9.59 -2.03 17.30
N TYR A 4 9.84 -1.02 16.46
CA TYR A 4 9.36 0.33 16.63
C TYR A 4 8.61 0.75 15.38
N LYS A 5 7.40 1.29 15.56
CA LYS A 5 6.62 1.83 14.44
C LYS A 5 7.31 3.06 13.86
N ILE A 6 7.35 3.14 12.54
CA ILE A 6 7.70 4.33 11.77
C ILE A 6 6.53 4.71 10.88
N GLU A 7 6.37 6.01 10.68
CA GLU A 7 5.31 6.59 9.88
C GLU A 7 5.90 7.75 9.09
N CYS A 8 5.47 7.94 7.85
CA CYS A 8 5.85 9.09 7.06
C CYS A 8 4.69 9.51 6.14
N GLU A 9 4.41 10.81 6.12
CA GLU A 9 3.62 11.41 5.05
C GLU A 9 4.55 11.71 3.88
N GLN A 10 4.18 11.23 2.70
CA GLN A 10 4.92 11.41 1.46
C GLN A 10 4.16 12.32 0.51
N PHE A 11 4.90 13.18 -0.16
CA PHE A 11 4.38 14.03 -1.21
C PHE A 11 4.67 13.41 -2.58
N LEU A 12 3.63 13.05 -3.31
CA LEU A 12 3.72 12.38 -4.61
C LEU A 12 3.59 13.36 -5.80
N GLY A 13 3.54 14.66 -5.53
CA GLY A 13 3.44 15.69 -6.55
C GLY A 13 2.10 16.42 -6.58
N PHE A 14 1.78 17.00 -7.74
CA PHE A 14 0.55 17.76 -7.96
C PHE A 14 -0.29 17.14 -9.06
N SER A 15 -1.57 16.91 -8.78
CA SER A 15 -2.59 16.56 -9.76
C SER A 15 -3.38 17.81 -10.20
N HIS A 16 -4.36 17.62 -11.08
CA HIS A 16 -5.31 18.68 -11.46
C HIS A 16 -6.22 19.12 -10.29
N SER A 17 -6.31 18.35 -9.21
CA SER A 17 -7.16 18.59 -8.05
C SER A 17 -6.38 19.08 -6.81
N GLY A 18 -5.05 19.02 -6.80
CA GLY A 18 -4.24 19.53 -5.69
C GLY A 18 -2.94 18.77 -5.49
N SER A 19 -2.33 18.93 -4.32
CA SER A 19 -1.21 18.10 -3.87
C SER A 19 -1.67 16.67 -3.63
N VAL A 20 -0.94 15.69 -4.16
CA VAL A 20 -1.13 14.28 -3.88
C VAL A 20 -0.19 13.90 -2.74
N THR A 21 -0.75 13.34 -1.68
CA THR A 21 0.00 12.87 -0.52
C THR A 21 -0.47 11.47 -0.15
N THR A 22 0.47 10.60 0.20
CA THR A 22 0.18 9.28 0.77
C THR A 22 0.86 9.15 2.12
N SER A 23 0.43 8.19 2.93
CA SER A 23 1.05 7.88 4.22
C SER A 23 1.56 6.45 4.20
N GLY A 24 2.83 6.27 4.52
CA GLY A 24 3.43 4.96 4.76
C GLY A 24 3.49 4.65 6.25
N GLU A 25 3.26 3.39 6.60
CA GLU A 25 3.50 2.84 7.93
C GLU A 25 4.35 1.58 7.82
N SER A 26 5.33 1.44 8.70
CA SER A 26 6.18 0.23 8.77
C SER A 26 6.75 0.06 10.18
N THR A 27 7.61 -0.93 10.35
CA THR A 27 8.34 -1.19 11.59
C THR A 27 9.85 -1.26 11.34
N ILE A 28 10.61 -0.88 12.35
CA ILE A 28 12.07 -1.05 12.38
C ILE A 28 12.48 -1.81 13.64
N GLU A 29 13.29 -2.84 13.48
CA GLU A 29 13.86 -3.56 14.61
C GLU A 29 15.10 -2.85 15.14
N LEU A 30 15.11 -2.48 16.42
CA LEU A 30 16.28 -1.87 17.07
C LEU A 30 16.69 -2.67 18.31
N SER A 31 18.00 -2.76 18.53
CA SER A 31 18.60 -3.31 19.74
C SER A 31 18.52 -2.33 20.91
N ASP A 32 18.66 -2.84 22.13
CA ASP A 32 18.63 -2.01 23.33
C ASP A 32 19.77 -0.98 23.35
N GLU A 33 20.91 -1.29 22.72
CA GLU A 33 22.06 -0.39 22.59
C GLU A 33 21.78 0.74 21.59
N GLU A 34 21.20 0.43 20.43
CA GLU A 34 20.77 1.43 19.44
C GLU A 34 19.73 2.38 20.05
N VAL A 35 18.75 1.84 20.78
CA VAL A 35 17.72 2.62 21.46
C VAL A 35 18.31 3.50 22.55
N ALA A 36 19.21 2.96 23.39
CA ALA A 36 19.89 3.73 24.42
C ALA A 36 20.72 4.88 23.81
N THR A 37 21.37 4.63 22.68
CA THR A 37 22.14 5.64 21.92
C THR A 37 21.23 6.77 21.44
N LEU A 38 20.10 6.46 20.80
CA LEU A 38 19.14 7.47 20.35
C LEU A 38 18.59 8.30 21.51
N VAL A 39 18.19 7.64 22.61
CA VAL A 39 17.69 8.31 23.81
C VAL A 39 18.74 9.25 24.40
N GLN A 40 19.99 8.81 24.50
CA GLN A 40 21.08 9.62 25.01
C GLN A 40 21.34 10.84 24.12
N LEU A 41 21.43 10.65 22.80
CA LEU A 41 21.68 11.75 21.86
C LEU A 41 20.56 12.81 21.90
N ILE A 42 19.29 12.38 21.98
CA ILE A 42 18.15 13.29 22.13
C ILE A 42 18.24 14.08 23.43
N ARG A 43 18.57 13.42 24.55
CA ARG A 43 18.73 14.07 25.86
C ARG A 43 19.90 15.07 25.87
N GLU A 44 21.02 14.73 25.23
CA GLU A 44 22.22 15.57 25.20
C GLU A 44 22.06 16.81 24.30
N LYS A 45 21.42 16.65 23.14
CA LYS A 45 21.29 17.74 22.14
C LYS A 45 19.97 18.51 22.26
N GLY A 46 18.95 17.93 22.89
CA GLY A 46 17.65 18.56 23.06
C GLY A 46 16.82 18.67 21.77
N THR A 47 17.11 17.83 20.78
CA THR A 47 16.45 17.80 19.46
C THR A 47 16.10 16.37 19.07
N THR A 48 15.15 16.20 18.15
CA THR A 48 14.79 14.91 17.53
C THR A 48 15.13 14.86 16.05
N ASP A 49 15.66 15.97 15.49
CA ASP A 49 16.09 16.05 14.11
C ASP A 49 17.32 15.16 13.89
N VAL A 50 17.18 14.15 13.04
CA VAL A 50 18.21 13.13 12.79
C VAL A 50 19.53 13.75 12.28
N GLY A 51 19.44 14.82 11.49
CA GLY A 51 20.59 15.57 11.00
C GLY A 51 21.33 16.30 12.12
N GLU A 52 20.61 16.99 13.00
CA GLU A 52 21.16 17.67 14.17
C GLU A 52 21.72 16.69 15.21
N LEU A 53 21.12 15.50 15.34
CA LEU A 53 21.67 14.41 16.14
C LEU A 53 23.05 13.96 15.63
N GLY A 54 23.35 14.19 14.34
CA GLY A 54 24.64 13.82 13.73
C GLY A 54 24.83 12.31 13.66
N LEU A 55 23.73 11.57 13.49
CA LEU A 55 23.71 10.11 13.46
C LEU A 55 24.56 9.57 12.30
N GLU A 56 24.44 10.16 11.11
CA GLU A 56 25.22 9.77 9.93
C GLU A 56 26.74 9.77 10.19
N THR A 57 27.24 10.74 10.95
CA THR A 57 28.68 10.84 11.25
C THR A 57 29.10 10.03 12.48
N SER A 58 28.29 10.03 13.54
CA SER A 58 28.67 9.44 14.84
C SER A 58 28.30 7.96 14.97
N HIS A 59 27.22 7.52 14.31
CA HIS A 59 26.66 6.17 14.37
C HIS A 59 26.12 5.77 12.98
N PRO A 60 27.02 5.65 11.97
CA PRO A 60 26.61 5.47 10.57
C PRO A 60 25.77 4.23 10.32
N GLU A 61 26.01 3.13 11.04
CA GLU A 61 25.24 1.89 10.90
C GLU A 61 23.78 2.06 11.36
N LEU A 62 23.57 2.79 12.46
CA LEU A 62 22.24 3.10 12.97
C LEU A 62 21.50 4.07 12.04
N TYR A 63 22.21 5.06 11.49
CA TYR A 63 21.63 5.95 10.48
C TYR A 63 21.21 5.18 9.23
N ALA A 64 22.10 4.36 8.65
CA ALA A 64 21.81 3.58 7.45
C ALA A 64 20.60 2.66 7.63
N LYS A 65 20.44 2.09 8.83
CA LYS A 65 19.30 1.24 9.17
C LYS A 65 17.98 2.01 9.25
N LEU A 66 18.00 3.22 9.81
CA LEU A 66 16.84 4.11 9.78
C LEU A 66 16.54 4.55 8.35
N ASP A 67 17.56 4.97 7.61
CA ASP A 67 17.46 5.42 6.22
C ASP A 67 16.83 4.35 5.31
N GLU A 68 17.34 3.12 5.36
CA GLU A 68 16.79 1.97 4.61
C GLU A 68 15.32 1.71 4.97
N ALA A 69 14.97 1.72 6.27
CA ALA A 69 13.59 1.48 6.70
C ALA A 69 12.62 2.57 6.22
N TYR A 70 13.02 3.84 6.25
CA TYR A 70 12.18 4.93 5.73
C TYR A 70 12.11 4.91 4.20
N HIS A 71 13.22 4.60 3.51
CA HIS A 71 13.26 4.46 2.06
C HIS A 71 12.31 3.35 1.58
N ASP A 72 12.37 2.16 2.20
CA ASP A 72 11.56 1.02 1.79
C ASP A 72 10.07 1.25 2.07
N MET A 73 9.75 1.81 3.24
CA MET A 73 8.37 2.22 3.57
C MET A 73 7.84 3.25 2.56
N ALA A 74 8.65 4.25 2.24
CA ALA A 74 8.32 5.30 1.30
C ALA A 74 8.05 4.75 -0.11
N ARG A 75 8.94 3.88 -0.59
CA ARG A 75 8.80 3.24 -1.89
C ARG A 75 7.58 2.35 -1.98
N HIS A 76 7.31 1.59 -0.92
CA HIS A 76 6.14 0.71 -0.88
C HIS A 76 4.82 1.51 -0.87
N ALA A 77 4.74 2.58 -0.07
CA ALA A 77 3.52 3.40 -0.01
C ALA A 77 3.25 4.15 -1.32
N GLU A 78 4.29 4.60 -2.04
CA GLU A 78 4.12 5.15 -3.39
C GLU A 78 3.70 4.08 -4.41
N TYR A 79 4.36 2.92 -4.38
CA TYR A 79 3.99 1.78 -5.23
C TYR A 79 2.51 1.42 -5.07
N MET A 80 2.06 1.23 -3.83
CA MET A 80 0.67 0.89 -3.53
C MET A 80 -0.30 2.00 -3.93
N HIS A 81 0.06 3.27 -3.73
CA HIS A 81 -0.78 4.39 -4.17
C HIS A 81 -1.05 4.34 -5.68
N TRP A 82 0.02 4.24 -6.49
CA TRP A 82 -0.14 4.20 -7.94
C TRP A 82 -0.83 2.92 -8.41
N LEU A 83 -0.61 1.81 -7.71
CA LEU A 83 -1.26 0.56 -8.01
C LEU A 83 -2.79 0.66 -7.80
N TRP A 84 -3.22 1.22 -6.68
CA TRP A 84 -4.65 1.43 -6.40
C TRP A 84 -5.28 2.46 -7.34
N GLU A 85 -4.59 3.56 -7.65
CA GLU A 85 -5.08 4.53 -8.64
C GLU A 85 -5.28 3.89 -10.02
N GLY A 86 -4.37 3.03 -10.46
CA GLY A 86 -4.52 2.29 -11.71
C GLY A 86 -5.73 1.34 -11.71
N PHE A 87 -5.98 0.68 -10.58
CA PHE A 87 -7.14 -0.19 -10.40
C PHE A 87 -8.45 0.61 -10.44
N ASP A 88 -8.57 1.65 -9.61
CA ASP A 88 -9.78 2.46 -9.47
C ASP A 88 -10.16 3.21 -10.76
N ASN A 89 -9.18 3.50 -11.61
CA ASN A 89 -9.40 4.15 -12.90
C ASN A 89 -9.52 3.16 -14.08
N GLY A 90 -9.42 1.84 -13.84
CA GLY A 90 -9.53 0.81 -14.86
C GLY A 90 -8.41 0.88 -15.92
N TYR A 91 -7.19 1.22 -15.50
CA TYR A 91 -6.03 1.36 -16.41
C TYR A 91 -5.34 0.04 -16.75
N TYR A 92 -5.65 -1.02 -15.99
CA TYR A 92 -5.09 -2.34 -16.18
C TYR A 92 -5.75 -3.09 -17.34
N GLU A 93 -4.92 -3.65 -18.22
CA GLU A 93 -5.38 -4.48 -19.33
C GLU A 93 -5.42 -5.94 -18.89
N TYR A 94 -6.58 -6.58 -19.04
CA TYR A 94 -6.74 -8.01 -18.79
C TYR A 94 -7.84 -8.61 -19.66
N ASP A 95 -7.75 -9.91 -19.91
CA ASP A 95 -8.83 -10.67 -20.53
C ASP A 95 -9.90 -10.94 -19.48
N GLU A 96 -11.06 -10.28 -19.61
CA GLU A 96 -12.14 -10.38 -18.65
C GLU A 96 -12.70 -11.80 -18.55
N GLU A 97 -12.81 -12.53 -19.67
CA GLU A 97 -13.32 -13.91 -19.66
C GLU A 97 -12.34 -14.83 -18.92
N GLU A 98 -11.04 -14.74 -19.21
CA GLU A 98 -10.02 -15.55 -18.53
C GLU A 98 -9.93 -15.23 -17.04
N LEU A 99 -10.02 -13.95 -16.67
CA LEU A 99 -9.99 -13.53 -15.26
C LEU A 99 -11.23 -14.00 -14.50
N MET A 100 -12.41 -13.85 -15.12
CA MET A 100 -13.66 -14.33 -14.55
C MET A 100 -13.62 -15.84 -14.33
N ASP A 101 -13.16 -16.62 -15.32
CA ASP A 101 -12.98 -18.07 -15.20
C ASP A 101 -12.01 -18.45 -14.07
N TYR A 102 -10.92 -17.71 -13.91
CA TYR A 102 -10.00 -17.89 -12.79
C TYR A 102 -10.69 -17.61 -11.45
N CYS A 103 -11.40 -16.49 -11.33
CA CYS A 103 -12.07 -16.09 -10.10
C CYS A 103 -13.22 -17.04 -9.71
N GLU A 104 -13.95 -17.60 -10.68
CA GLU A 104 -14.97 -18.64 -10.42
C GLU A 104 -14.35 -19.90 -9.83
N ARG A 105 -13.15 -20.26 -10.31
CA ARG A 105 -12.48 -21.50 -9.92
C ARG A 105 -11.72 -21.39 -8.60
N GLU A 106 -11.01 -20.28 -8.39
CA GLU A 106 -10.02 -20.14 -7.32
C GLU A 106 -10.42 -19.12 -6.25
N CYS A 107 -11.18 -18.08 -6.60
CA CYS A 107 -11.47 -16.95 -5.71
C CYS A 107 -12.90 -16.95 -5.15
N GLY A 108 -13.78 -17.81 -5.69
CA GLY A 108 -15.14 -18.01 -5.20
C GLY A 108 -16.20 -17.10 -5.82
N PHE A 109 -15.92 -16.48 -6.96
CA PHE A 109 -16.96 -15.78 -7.73
C PHE A 109 -18.04 -16.78 -8.17
N ASN A 110 -19.30 -16.40 -8.04
CA ASN A 110 -20.42 -17.21 -8.54
C ASN A 110 -21.53 -16.29 -9.05
N PHE A 111 -21.80 -16.34 -10.36
CA PHE A 111 -22.88 -15.57 -10.96
C PHE A 111 -24.22 -16.28 -10.77
N GLU A 112 -25.05 -15.74 -9.89
CA GLU A 112 -26.45 -16.14 -9.72
C GLU A 112 -27.37 -15.13 -10.40
N PHE A 113 -28.29 -15.60 -11.25
CA PHE A 113 -29.31 -14.75 -11.87
C PHE A 113 -30.69 -15.41 -11.84
N ILE A 114 -31.73 -14.58 -11.83
CA ILE A 114 -33.13 -15.01 -11.91
C ILE A 114 -33.52 -14.98 -13.39
N GLU A 115 -33.77 -16.15 -14.01
CA GLU A 115 -34.09 -16.27 -15.44
C GLU A 115 -35.23 -15.34 -15.89
N GLU A 116 -36.24 -15.14 -15.03
CA GLU A 116 -37.42 -14.30 -15.32
C GLU A 116 -37.07 -12.82 -15.58
N ASP A 117 -35.95 -12.33 -15.05
CA ASP A 117 -35.51 -10.93 -15.21
C ASP A 117 -34.91 -10.65 -16.61
N TYR A 118 -34.58 -11.70 -17.37
CA TYR A 118 -33.87 -11.62 -18.66
C TYR A 118 -34.66 -12.19 -19.85
N LEU A 119 -35.96 -12.46 -19.65
CA LEU A 119 -36.85 -12.90 -20.72
C LEU A 119 -37.22 -11.72 -21.63
N ASP A 120 -37.06 -11.90 -22.93
CA ASP A 120 -37.53 -10.97 -23.95
C ASP A 120 -39.07 -11.01 -24.10
N GLU A 121 -39.61 -10.21 -25.03
CA GLU A 121 -41.05 -10.18 -25.31
C GLU A 121 -41.63 -11.51 -25.84
N ASN A 122 -40.77 -12.46 -26.23
CA ASN A 122 -41.11 -13.80 -26.72
C ASN A 122 -40.91 -14.89 -25.65
N GLY A 123 -40.38 -14.55 -24.47
CA GLY A 123 -40.04 -15.52 -23.43
C GLY A 123 -38.74 -16.29 -23.70
N GLU A 124 -37.84 -15.74 -24.52
CA GLU A 124 -36.49 -16.25 -24.75
C GLU A 124 -35.48 -15.43 -23.91
N ILE A 125 -34.35 -16.04 -23.55
CA ILE A 125 -33.28 -15.34 -22.83
C ILE A 125 -32.48 -14.54 -23.85
N ASP A 126 -32.35 -13.24 -23.63
CA ASP A 126 -31.44 -12.41 -24.40
C ASP A 126 -29.99 -12.65 -23.92
N GLU A 127 -29.24 -13.46 -24.67
CA GLU A 127 -27.86 -13.84 -24.30
C GLU A 127 -26.94 -12.62 -24.16
N GLU A 128 -27.14 -11.57 -24.95
CA GLU A 128 -26.37 -10.33 -24.86
C GLU A 128 -26.62 -9.61 -23.52
N SER A 129 -27.90 -9.49 -23.10
CA SER A 129 -28.24 -8.94 -21.78
C SER A 129 -27.70 -9.78 -20.62
N LYS A 130 -27.68 -11.10 -20.77
CA LYS A 130 -27.16 -12.02 -19.76
C LYS A 130 -25.63 -11.92 -19.61
N GLU A 131 -24.92 -11.84 -20.73
CA GLU A 131 -23.47 -11.64 -20.75
C GLU A 131 -23.09 -10.30 -20.11
N TYR A 132 -23.81 -9.22 -20.48
CA TYR A 132 -23.63 -7.91 -19.85
C TYR A 132 -23.88 -7.93 -18.34
N ALA A 133 -24.93 -8.62 -17.88
CA ALA A 133 -25.22 -8.74 -16.46
C ALA A 133 -24.16 -9.55 -15.70
N LYS A 134 -23.62 -10.61 -16.31
CA LYS A 134 -22.53 -11.40 -15.74
C LYS A 134 -21.27 -10.54 -15.58
N SER A 135 -20.90 -9.81 -16.64
CA SER A 135 -19.78 -8.88 -16.63
C SER A 135 -19.93 -7.82 -15.53
N ALA A 136 -21.10 -7.16 -15.44
CA ALA A 136 -21.35 -6.16 -14.40
C ALA A 136 -21.25 -6.74 -12.99
N ALA A 137 -21.84 -7.91 -12.75
CA ALA A 137 -21.77 -8.59 -11.45
C ALA A 137 -20.33 -9.04 -11.10
N PHE A 138 -19.55 -9.42 -12.11
CA PHE A 138 -18.14 -9.77 -11.94
C PHE A 138 -17.32 -8.54 -11.52
N HIS A 139 -17.48 -7.40 -12.19
CA HIS A 139 -16.75 -6.17 -11.84
C HIS A 139 -17.08 -5.68 -10.43
N ASP A 140 -18.36 -5.70 -10.04
CA ASP A 140 -18.78 -5.36 -8.67
C ASP A 140 -18.15 -6.34 -7.65
N TRP A 141 -18.14 -7.63 -7.95
CA TRP A 141 -17.55 -8.63 -7.08
C TRP A 141 -16.02 -8.54 -7.01
N LEU A 142 -15.35 -8.28 -8.13
CA LEU A 142 -13.90 -8.16 -8.23
C LEU A 142 -13.40 -6.98 -7.38
N ASP A 143 -14.11 -5.86 -7.46
CA ASP A 143 -13.88 -4.66 -6.67
C ASP A 143 -13.95 -4.95 -5.16
N ASP A 144 -15.00 -5.65 -4.71
CA ASP A 144 -15.14 -6.10 -3.32
C ASP A 144 -14.05 -7.11 -2.92
N TYR A 145 -13.70 -8.04 -3.81
CA TYR A 145 -12.70 -9.08 -3.55
C TYR A 145 -11.32 -8.47 -3.36
N VAL A 146 -10.87 -7.66 -4.32
CA VAL A 146 -9.53 -7.05 -4.30
C VAL A 146 -9.36 -6.14 -3.09
N ARG A 147 -10.39 -5.38 -2.69
CA ARG A 147 -10.36 -4.57 -1.45
C ARG A 147 -10.46 -5.37 -0.15
N SER A 148 -10.79 -6.65 -0.22
CA SER A 148 -10.77 -7.54 0.95
C SER A 148 -9.39 -8.15 1.22
N LEU A 149 -8.49 -8.09 0.25
CA LEU A 149 -7.12 -8.58 0.34
C LEU A 149 -6.25 -7.64 1.20
N SER A 150 -5.12 -8.16 1.69
CA SER A 150 -4.06 -7.29 2.20
C SER A 150 -3.43 -6.52 1.05
N ASP A 151 -2.74 -5.40 1.32
CA ASP A 151 -2.08 -4.63 0.26
C ASP A 151 -1.08 -5.48 -0.55
N ASP A 152 -0.32 -6.36 0.13
CA ASP A 152 0.62 -7.26 -0.53
C ASP A 152 -0.08 -8.31 -1.41
N ASP A 153 -1.17 -8.90 -0.92
CA ASP A 153 -1.94 -9.90 -1.67
C ASP A 153 -2.70 -9.25 -2.85
N ALA A 154 -3.21 -8.02 -2.66
CA ALA A 154 -3.83 -7.23 -3.71
C ALA A 154 -2.81 -6.90 -4.81
N ALA A 155 -1.59 -6.49 -4.40
CA ALA A 155 -0.51 -6.22 -5.34
C ALA A 155 -0.10 -7.45 -6.14
N GLU A 156 0.02 -8.60 -5.49
CA GLU A 156 0.31 -9.86 -6.18
C GLU A 156 -0.81 -10.24 -7.14
N PHE A 157 -2.07 -10.14 -6.71
CA PHE A 157 -3.23 -10.42 -7.57
C PHE A 157 -3.26 -9.53 -8.81
N MET A 158 -3.15 -8.20 -8.65
CA MET A 158 -3.19 -7.26 -9.78
C MET A 158 -2.03 -7.49 -10.75
N ARG A 159 -0.82 -7.76 -10.24
CA ARG A 159 0.33 -8.05 -11.10
C ARG A 159 0.14 -9.35 -11.88
N ASP A 160 -0.30 -10.40 -11.22
CA ASP A 160 -0.33 -11.74 -11.81
C ASP A 160 -1.55 -11.96 -12.72
N HIS A 161 -2.63 -11.19 -12.51
CA HIS A 161 -3.91 -11.40 -13.18
C HIS A 161 -4.45 -10.19 -13.93
N MET A 162 -3.89 -8.99 -13.72
CA MET A 162 -4.34 -7.75 -14.34
C MET A 162 -3.24 -7.00 -15.11
N ASP A 163 -2.09 -7.64 -15.37
CA ASP A 163 -0.93 -7.03 -16.05
C ASP A 163 -0.52 -5.68 -15.42
N ALA A 164 -0.72 -5.54 -14.10
CA ALA A 164 -0.44 -4.31 -13.39
C ALA A 164 1.08 -4.15 -13.20
N GLU A 165 1.68 -3.24 -13.95
CA GLU A 165 3.08 -2.83 -13.79
C GLU A 165 3.17 -1.37 -13.33
N VAL A 166 3.78 -1.17 -12.16
CA VAL A 166 4.09 0.16 -11.62
C VAL A 166 5.60 0.28 -11.48
N ASP A 167 6.18 1.23 -12.19
CA ASP A 167 7.58 1.61 -12.01
C ASP A 167 7.65 2.83 -11.07
N VAL A 168 8.31 2.66 -9.93
CA VAL A 168 8.49 3.72 -8.94
C VAL A 168 9.92 4.24 -9.05
N ASP A 169 10.03 5.52 -9.42
CA ASP A 169 11.28 6.27 -9.61
C ASP A 169 11.94 6.66 -8.26
N GLU A 170 12.69 7.76 -8.22
CA GLU A 170 13.25 8.36 -7.00
C GLU A 170 12.13 8.86 -6.08
N VAL A 171 12.06 8.29 -4.87
CA VAL A 171 11.06 8.64 -3.86
C VAL A 171 11.65 9.63 -2.86
N GLU A 172 10.96 10.75 -2.62
CA GLU A 172 11.34 11.70 -1.57
C GLU A 172 10.83 11.23 -0.21
N TYR A 173 11.73 11.21 0.80
CA TYR A 173 11.40 10.83 2.17
C TYR A 173 12.25 11.58 3.20
N ALA A 174 11.78 11.59 4.45
CA ALA A 174 12.51 12.16 5.58
C ALA A 174 12.72 11.11 6.68
N VAL A 175 13.96 10.94 7.12
CA VAL A 175 14.31 10.02 8.21
C VAL A 175 13.99 10.66 9.55
N ASN A 176 13.16 10.00 10.36
CA ASN A 176 12.78 10.46 11.69
C ASN A 176 13.11 9.43 12.78
N VAL A 177 13.29 9.90 14.01
CA VAL A 177 13.37 8.98 15.16
C VAL A 177 11.97 8.42 15.46
N PRO A 178 11.82 7.09 15.64
CA PRO A 178 10.54 6.50 16.03
C PRO A 178 9.91 7.17 17.27
N GLU A 179 8.60 7.44 17.23
CA GLU A 179 7.92 8.20 18.28
C GLU A 179 8.10 7.61 19.69
N ASP A 180 8.09 6.29 19.79
CA ASP A 180 8.21 5.61 21.09
C ASP A 180 9.60 5.79 21.71
N ILE A 181 10.64 5.98 20.89
CA ILE A 181 11.98 6.33 21.36
C ILE A 181 12.01 7.78 21.83
N ILE A 182 11.33 8.67 21.11
CA ILE A 182 11.17 10.08 21.52
C ILE A 182 10.44 10.16 22.87
N LYS A 183 9.38 9.36 23.08
CA LYS A 183 8.66 9.28 24.37
C LYS A 183 9.59 8.81 25.49
N LYS A 184 10.34 7.72 25.27
CA LYS A 184 11.37 7.22 26.22
C LYS A 184 12.40 8.29 26.59
N ALA A 185 12.86 9.08 25.61
CA ALA A 185 13.82 10.14 25.86
C ALA A 185 13.28 11.27 26.75
N LYS A 186 11.96 11.55 26.67
CA LYS A 186 11.27 12.59 27.44
C LYS A 186 10.83 12.14 28.84
N GLU A 187 10.71 10.84 29.08
CA GLU A 187 10.47 10.31 30.42
C GLU A 187 11.70 10.58 31.30
N GLN A 188 11.49 11.23 32.45
CA GLN A 188 12.52 11.41 33.48
C GLN A 188 12.68 10.10 34.26
N ASP A 189 13.92 9.68 34.51
CA ASP A 189 14.27 8.50 35.31
C ASP A 189 13.63 8.53 36.72
#